data_AF-A0A917YT68-F1
#
_entry.id   AF-A0A917YT68-F1
#
_cell.length_a   1.000
_cell.length_b   1.000
_cell.length_c   1.000
_cell.angle_alpha   90.00
_cell.angle_beta   90.00
_cell.angle_gamma   90.00
#
_symmetry.space_group_name_H-M   'P 1'
#
loop_
_entity.id
_entity.type
_entity.pdbx_description
1 polymer ?
#
loop_
_entity_poly.entity_id
_entity_poly.type
_entity_poly.pdbx_seq_one_letter_code
_entity_poly.pdbx_strand_id
1 'polypeptide(L)'
;MRGIDTSEITTVARKIQQHWENSGYTITSVGGFDVGHPTINGISQPDGYTLALVWTEGDGLYLAATSPCLWPDGKAPDPAG
;
A
#
# COMPACT_ATOMS: atom_id res chain seq x y z
N MET A 1 0.47 -11.59 4.50
CA MET A 1 0.55 -12.96 3.92
C MET A 1 1.62 -13.75 4.67
N ARG A 2 1.36 -15.02 5.01
CA ARG A 2 2.34 -15.89 5.68
C ARG A 2 2.65 -17.10 4.79
N GLY A 3 3.87 -17.64 4.86
CA GLY A 3 4.27 -18.82 4.10
C GLY A 3 4.67 -18.56 2.64
N ILE A 4 4.97 -17.31 2.29
CA ILE A 4 5.69 -17.01 1.04
C ILE A 4 7.16 -17.34 1.30
N ASP A 5 7.79 -18.10 0.41
CA ASP A 5 9.23 -18.33 0.49
C ASP A 5 9.97 -16.98 0.39
N THR A 6 10.99 -16.78 1.21
CA THR A 6 11.75 -15.51 1.23
C THR A 6 12.32 -15.14 -0.13
N SER A 7 12.68 -16.14 -0.93
CA SER A 7 13.16 -15.95 -2.30
C SER A 7 12.08 -15.42 -3.26
N GLU A 8 10.80 -15.57 -2.92
CA GLU A 8 9.67 -15.16 -3.75
C GLU A 8 9.07 -13.80 -3.36
N ILE A 9 9.42 -13.25 -2.19
CA ILE A 9 8.86 -11.99 -1.66
C ILE A 9 8.92 -10.85 -2.69
N THR A 10 10.10 -10.63 -3.27
CA THR A 10 10.32 -9.58 -4.29
C THR A 10 9.47 -9.82 -5.54
N THR A 11 9.33 -11.09 -5.95
CA THR A 11 8.51 -11.47 -7.11
C THR A 11 7.03 -11.21 -6.85
N VAL A 12 6.53 -11.57 -5.66
CA VAL A 12 5.14 -11.30 -5.25
C VAL A 12 4.88 -9.80 -5.19
N ALA A 13 5.79 -9.02 -4.59
CA ALA A 13 5.66 -7.57 -4.53
C ALA A 13 5.60 -6.93 -5.93
N ARG A 14 6.41 -7.40 -6.90
CA ARG A 14 6.35 -6.91 -8.29
C ARG A 14 4.99 -7.20 -8.94
N LYS A 15 4.42 -8.38 -8.70
CA LYS A 15 3.09 -8.73 -9.22
C LYS A 15 2.00 -7.83 -8.62
N ILE A 16 2.11 -7.49 -7.33
CA ILE A 16 1.17 -6.59 -6.66
C ILE A 16 1.32 -5.17 -7.22
N GLN A 17 2.55 -4.67 -7.39
CA GLN A 17 2.81 -3.37 -8.02
C GLN A 17 2.13 -3.29 -9.39
N GLN A 18 2.41 -4.27 -10.26
CA GLN A 18 1.86 -4.31 -11.61
C GLN A 18 0.33 -4.38 -11.61
N HIS A 19 -0.25 -5.13 -10.66
CA HIS A 19 -1.70 -5.20 -10.51
C HIS A 19 -2.31 -3.85 -10.13
N TRP A 20 -1.71 -3.12 -9.19
CA TRP A 20 -2.16 -1.79 -8.79
C TRP A 20 -2.07 -0.78 -9.95
N GLU A 21 -0.94 -0.75 -10.65
CA GLU A 21 -0.74 0.09 -11.84
C GLU A 21 -1.81 -0.20 -12.91
N ASN A 22 -2.03 -1.47 -13.25
CA ASN A 22 -3.02 -1.88 -14.24
C ASN A 22 -4.47 -1.59 -13.83
N SER A 23 -4.72 -1.51 -12.52
CA SER A 23 -6.05 -1.23 -11.97
C SER A 23 -6.32 0.27 -11.83
N GLY A 24 -5.40 1.14 -12.26
CA GLY A 24 -5.56 2.60 -12.21
C GLY A 24 -5.24 3.24 -10.86
N TYR A 25 -4.52 2.52 -9.99
CA TYR A 25 -4.13 3.03 -8.67
C TYR A 25 -2.96 3.98 -8.88
N THR A 26 -2.92 5.08 -8.11
CA THR A 26 -1.78 6.00 -8.15
C THR A 26 -0.68 5.48 -7.25
N ILE A 27 0.42 4.99 -7.82
CA ILE A 27 1.60 4.60 -7.03
C ILE A 27 2.31 5.85 -6.54
N THR A 28 2.51 5.96 -5.22
CA THR A 28 3.13 7.14 -4.58
C THR A 28 4.58 6.90 -4.19
N SER A 29 4.96 5.66 -3.89
CA SER A 29 6.37 5.27 -3.73
C SER A 29 6.59 3.78 -3.90
N VAL A 30 7.81 3.42 -4.33
CA VAL A 30 8.27 2.03 -4.54
C VAL A 30 9.73 1.96 -4.12
N GLY A 31 10.14 0.92 -3.39
CA GLY A 31 11.54 0.76 -2.97
C GLY A 31 11.86 -0.59 -2.32
N GLY A 32 13.13 -0.81 -1.98
CA GLY A 32 13.61 -1.96 -1.20
C GLY A 32 13.62 -3.32 -1.93
N PHE A 33 13.36 -3.34 -3.25
CA PHE A 33 13.35 -4.58 -4.05
C PHE A 33 14.74 -5.22 -4.19
N ASP A 34 15.78 -4.40 -4.23
CA ASP A 34 17.18 -4.78 -4.38
C ASP A 34 17.76 -5.46 -3.14
N VAL A 35 17.26 -5.11 -1.96
CA VAL A 35 17.66 -5.69 -0.68
C VAL A 35 16.66 -6.75 -0.16
N GLY A 36 15.67 -7.12 -0.97
CA GLY A 36 14.67 -8.15 -0.62
C GLY A 36 13.59 -7.69 0.38
N HIS A 37 13.52 -6.39 0.69
CA HIS A 37 12.55 -5.80 1.60
C HIS A 37 11.63 -4.82 0.87
N PRO A 38 10.81 -5.30 -0.08
CA PRO A 38 10.03 -4.43 -0.94
C PRO A 38 9.01 -3.63 -0.13
N THR A 39 8.85 -2.37 -0.54
CA THR A 39 7.81 -1.47 -0.04
C THR A 39 7.14 -0.80 -1.25
N ILE A 40 5.81 -0.76 -1.24
CA ILE A 40 4.98 -0.11 -2.26
C ILE A 40 3.90 0.67 -1.53
N ASN A 41 3.75 1.95 -1.85
CA ASN A 41 2.63 2.76 -1.40
C ASN A 41 1.82 3.24 -2.60
N GLY A 42 0.51 3.33 -2.43
CA GLY A 42 -0.38 3.80 -3.48
C GLY A 42 -1.70 4.35 -2.94
N ILE A 43 -2.48 4.90 -3.86
CA ILE A 43 -3.82 5.43 -3.60
C ILE A 43 -4.79 4.78 -4.58
N SER A 44 -5.83 4.13 -4.06
CA SER A 44 -6.89 3.57 -4.90
C SER A 44 -7.78 4.67 -5.46
N GLN A 45 -8.39 4.39 -6.61
CA GLN A 45 -9.27 5.32 -7.31
C GLN A 45 -10.60 4.63 -7.63
N PRO A 46 -11.73 5.35 -7.54
CA PRO A 46 -11.90 6.77 -7.17
C PRO A 46 -12.06 7.03 -5.66
N ASP A 47 -11.98 5.99 -4.83
CA ASP A 47 -12.31 6.01 -3.39
C ASP A 47 -11.22 6.62 -2.49
N GLY A 48 -9.98 6.76 -2.99
CA GLY A 48 -8.92 7.50 -2.33
C GLY A 48 -8.30 6.80 -1.11
N TYR A 49 -8.47 5.48 -0.95
CA TYR A 49 -7.81 4.76 0.14
C TYR A 49 -6.30 4.78 -0.06
N THR A 50 -5.57 4.99 1.02
CA THR A 50 -4.11 4.81 1.03
C THR A 50 -3.81 3.34 1.26
N LEU A 51 -2.95 2.78 0.42
CA LEU A 51 -2.55 1.38 0.43
C LEU A 51 -1.04 1.28 0.63
N ALA A 52 -0.61 0.33 1.43
CA ALA A 52 0.80 0.04 1.65
C ALA A 52 1.04 -1.47 1.63
N LEU A 53 1.96 -1.92 0.78
CA LEU A 53 2.57 -3.24 0.86
C LEU A 53 3.97 -3.05 1.45
N VAL A 54 4.25 -3.67 2.59
CA VAL A 54 5.51 -3.48 3.31
C VAL A 54 6.06 -4.84 3.75
N TRP A 55 7.35 -5.05 3.53
CA TRP A 55 8.07 -6.14 4.18
C TRP A 55 8.16 -5.92 5.69
N THR A 56 8.08 -7.00 6.46
CA THR A 56 8.31 -6.97 7.90
C THR A 56 9.25 -8.09 8.32
N GLU A 57 9.92 -7.89 9.45
CA GLU A 57 10.76 -8.92 10.07
C GLU A 57 9.96 -10.21 10.32
N GLY A 58 10.57 -11.36 10.00
CA GLY A 58 9.88 -12.65 9.99
C GLY A 58 9.28 -13.03 8.64
N ASP A 59 9.88 -12.55 7.55
CA ASP A 59 9.66 -13.00 6.17
C ASP A 59 8.23 -12.82 5.65
N GLY A 60 7.55 -11.80 6.15
CA GLY A 60 6.17 -11.50 5.82
C GLY A 60 6.03 -10.27 4.94
N LEU A 61 5.05 -10.31 4.03
CA LEU A 61 4.48 -9.11 3.42
C LEU A 61 3.21 -8.71 4.17
N TYR A 62 3.16 -7.48 4.65
CA TYR A 62 1.99 -6.84 5.21
C TYR A 62 1.31 -5.97 4.16
N LEU A 63 -0.01 -6.11 4.07
CA LEU A 63 -0.85 -5.24 3.28
C LEU A 63 -1.70 -4.42 4.25
N ALA A 64 -1.58 -3.11 4.17
CA ALA A 64 -2.37 -2.16 4.94
C ALA A 64 -3.20 -1.30 3.99
N ALA A 65 -4.39 -0.92 4.46
CA ALA A 65 -5.30 -0.01 3.78
C ALA A 65 -5.91 0.94 4.81
N THR A 66 -5.91 2.24 4.52
CA THR A 66 -6.56 3.26 5.35
C THR A 66 -7.46 4.13 4.49
N SER A 67 -8.67 4.41 4.97
CA SER A 67 -9.59 5.33 4.32
C SER A 67 -9.30 6.78 4.74
N PRO A 68 -9.50 7.77 3.85
CA PRO A 68 -9.59 9.15 4.30
C PRO A 68 -10.78 9.33 5.25
N CYS A 69 -10.64 10.24 6.23
CA CYS A 69 -11.77 10.63 7.06
C CYS A 69 -12.77 11.42 6.21
N LEU A 70 -14.02 10.98 6.18
CA LEU A 70 -15.11 11.71 5.54
C LEU A 70 -16.02 12.30 6.61
N TRP A 71 -16.20 13.62 6.58
CA TRP A 71 -17.15 14.30 7.45
C TRP A 71 -18.58 14.14 6.88
N PRO A 72 -19.61 13.93 7.72
CA PRO A 72 -20.98 13.72 7.25
C PRO A 72 -21.53 14.84 6.35
N ASP A 73 -21.05 16.06 6.53
CA ASP A 73 -21.40 17.26 5.75
C ASP A 73 -20.28 17.67 4.76
N GLY A 74 -19.24 16.85 4.63
CA GLY A 74 -18.08 17.12 3.78
C GLY A 74 -17.15 18.22 4.27
N LYS A 75 -17.35 18.79 5.48
CA LYS A 75 -16.50 19.83 6.06
C LYS A 75 -15.77 19.33 7.29
N ALA A 76 -14.46 19.49 7.29
CA ALA A 76 -13.69 19.36 8.51
C ALA A 76 -14.15 20.41 9.53
N PRO A 77 -14.26 20.07 10.83
CA PRO A 77 -14.57 21.03 11.87
C PRO A 77 -13.49 22.11 11.89
N ASP A 78 -13.92 23.35 12.15
CA ASP A 78 -13.00 24.46 12.35
C ASP A 78 -12.06 24.14 13.53
N PRO A 79 -10.73 24.15 13.35
CA PRO A 79 -9.79 23.86 14.43
C PRO A 79 -9.82 24.87 15.59
N ALA A 80 -10.58 25.97 15.49
CA ALA A 80 -10.82 26.92 16.56
C ALA A 80 -12.28 26.90 17.03
N GLY A 81 -12.58 26.03 18.01
CA GLY A 81 -13.76 26.17 18.87
C GLY A 81 -13.48 27.08 20.05
#